data_AF-A0A9N9T314-F1
#
_entry.id   AF-A0A9N9T314-F1
#
_cell.length_a   1.000
_cell.length_b   1.000
_cell.length_c   1.000
_cell.angle_alpha   90.00
_cell.angle_beta   90.00
_cell.angle_gamma   90.00
#
_symmetry.space_group_name_H-M   'P 1'
#
loop_
_entity.id
_entity.type
_entity.pdbx_description
1 polymer ?
#
loop_
_entity_poly.entity_id
_entity_poly.type
_entity_poly.pdbx_seq_one_letter_code
_entity_poly.pdbx_strand_id
1 'polypeptide(L)' 'MILIRKDDAYACFIDFQNAFDKVPYGKPIDILKTLGLDGKDIRLISNLYLQQKSTVRLENKLSEIVTVEEGVR' A
#
# COMPACT_ATOMS: atom_id res chain seq x y z
N MET A 1 -13.00 -12.96 7.43
CA MET A 1 -13.97 -12.32 8.35
C MET A 1 -14.46 -13.36 9.32
N ILE A 2 -14.29 -13.15 10.62
CA ILE A 2 -14.77 -14.06 11.67
C ILE A 2 -15.71 -13.26 12.57
N LEU A 3 -16.93 -13.75 12.77
CA LEU A 3 -17.90 -13.13 13.67
C LEU A 3 -17.92 -13.90 14.99
N ILE A 4 -17.76 -13.19 16.10
CA ILE A 4 -17.76 -13.74 17.45
C ILE A 4 -18.88 -13.07 18.22
N ARG A 5 -19.74 -13.86 18.85
CA ARG A 5 -20.77 -13.37 19.76
C ARG A 5 -20.47 -13.87 21.17
N LYS A 6 -20.52 -12.96 22.14
CA LYS A 6 -20.49 -13.31 23.56
C LYS A 6 -21.44 -12.40 24.32
N ASP A 7 -22.37 -13.01 25.07
CA ASP A 7 -23.41 -12.34 25.84
C ASP A 7 -24.16 -11.29 24.97
N ASP A 8 -24.08 -10.02 25.34
CA ASP A 8 -24.72 -8.88 24.68
C ASP A 8 -23.84 -8.17 23.63
N ALA A 9 -22.68 -8.74 23.30
CA ALA A 9 -21.73 -8.14 22.36
C ALA A 9 -21.50 -8.99 21.11
N TYR A 10 -21.43 -8.30 19.97
CA TYR A 10 -21.01 -8.83 18.69
C TYR A 10 -19.68 -8.21 18.29
N ALA A 11 -18.71 -9.04 17.93
CA ALA A 11 -17.43 -8.63 17.40
C ALA A 11 -17.22 -9.23 16.00
N CYS A 12 -16.61 -8.45 15.10
CA CYS A 12 -16.25 -8.91 13.77
C CYS A 12 -14.76 -8.67 13.54
N PHE A 13 -14.01 -9.75 13.34
CA PHE A 13 -12.61 -9.69 12.96
C PHE A 13 -12.49 -9.65 11.43
N ILE A 14 -11.91 -8.56 10.94
CA ILE A 14 -11.63 -8.35 9.52
C ILE A 14 -10.11 -8.29 9.37
N ASP A 15 -9.58 -9.20 8.55
CA ASP A 15 -8.19 -9.22 8.15
C ASP A 15 -8.11 -8.92 6.66
N PHE A 16 -7.22 -7.99 6.29
CA PHE A 16 -7.05 -7.54 4.92
C PHE A 16 -5.92 -8.31 4.27
N GLN A 17 -6.26 -9.12 3.26
CA GLN A 17 -5.26 -9.86 2.50
C GLN A 17 -4.34 -8.91 1.72
N ASN A 18 -3.03 -9.00 2.00
CA ASN A 18 -1.97 -8.22 1.35
C ASN A 18 -2.27 -6.71 1.37
N ALA A 19 -2.62 -6.18 2.55
CA ALA A 19 -3.08 -4.80 2.72
C ALA A 19 -2.14 -3.76 2.09
N PHE A 20 -0.82 -3.99 2.14
CA PHE A 20 0.18 -3.08 1.57
C PHE A 20 0.29 -3.19 0.05
N ASP A 21 0.17 -4.39 -0.53
CA ASP A 21 0.26 -4.57 -1.98
C ASP A 21 -1.00 -4.10 -2.71
N LYS A 22 -2.15 -4.09 -2.03
CA LYS A 22 -3.45 -3.72 -2.61
C LYS A 22 -3.84 -2.26 -2.41
N VAL A 23 -2.91 -1.40 -1.96
CA VAL A 23 -3.18 0.03 -1.84
C VAL A 23 -3.34 0.63 -3.25
N PRO A 24 -4.47 1.31 -3.55
CA PRO A 24 -4.66 1.89 -4.88
C PRO A 24 -3.59 2.95 -5.19
N TYR A 25 -3.10 2.92 -6.42
CA TYR A 25 -2.08 3.85 -6.89
C TYR A 25 -2.51 5.31 -6.75
N GLY A 26 -1.63 6.15 -6.22
CA GLY A 26 -1.90 7.57 -5.97
C GLY A 26 -2.81 7.87 -4.77
N LYS A 27 -3.57 6.91 -4.25
CA LYS A 27 -4.45 7.14 -3.08
C LYS A 27 -3.71 7.65 -1.85
N PRO A 28 -2.49 7.17 -1.51
CA PRO A 28 -1.70 7.76 -0.42
C PRO A 28 -1.41 9.23 -0.65
N ILE A 29 -1.10 9.63 -1.88
CA ILE A 29 -0.76 11.02 -2.23
C ILE A 29 -1.98 11.94 -2.05
N ASP A 30 -3.17 11.46 -2.43
CA ASP A 30 -4.41 12.22 -2.21
C ASP A 30 -4.75 12.39 -0.72
N ILE A 31 -4.47 11.37 0.10
CA ILE A 31 -4.64 11.45 1.55
C ILE A 31 -3.68 12.50 2.14
N LEU A 32 -2.40 12.49 1.73
CA LEU A 32 -1.41 13.46 2.22
C LEU A 32 -1.78 14.90 1.85
N LYS A 33 -2.28 15.12 0.63
CA LYS A 33 -2.84 16.42 0.21
C LYS A 33 -4.01 16.84 1.10
N THR A 34 -4.92 15.93 1.39
CA THR A 34 -6.10 16.19 2.22
C THR A 34 -5.72 16.52 3.67
N LEU A 35 -4.66 15.92 4.19
CA LEU A 35 -4.10 16.21 5.51
C LEU A 35 -3.34 17.54 5.58
N GLY A 36 -3.15 18.22 4.45
CA GLY A 36 -2.49 19.53 4.40
C GLY A 36 -0.96 19.48 4.50
N LEU A 37 -0.34 18.34 4.12
CA LEU A 37 1.13 18.27 4.04
C LEU A 37 1.68 19.23 3.00
N ASP A 38 2.90 19.68 3.21
CA ASP A 38 3.54 20.61 2.30
C ASP A 38 3.92 19.93 0.96
N GLY A 39 4.15 20.75 -0.06
CA GLY A 39 4.49 20.25 -1.39
C GLY A 39 5.83 19.52 -1.46
N LYS A 40 6.78 19.79 -0.55
CA LYS A 40 8.09 19.12 -0.54
C LYS A 40 7.95 17.69 -0.03
N ASP A 41 7.18 17.49 1.04
CA ASP A 41 6.89 16.18 1.62
C ASP A 41 6.07 15.33 0.64
N ILE A 42 5.03 15.92 0.05
CA ILE A 42 4.21 15.23 -0.95
C ILE A 42 5.06 14.82 -2.15
N ARG A 43 5.96 15.69 -2.62
CA ARG A 43 6.86 15.39 -3.74
C ARG A 43 7.83 14.26 -3.39
N LEU A 44 8.43 14.29 -2.20
CA LEU A 44 9.34 13.24 -1.75
C LEU A 44 8.63 11.89 -1.74
N ILE A 45 7.45 11.81 -1.11
CA ILE A 45 6.68 10.56 -1.00
C ILE A 45 6.17 10.10 -2.37
N SER A 46 5.75 11.03 -3.22
CA SER A 46 5.34 10.73 -4.60
C SER A 46 6.47 10.09 -5.39
N ASN A 47 7.69 10.61 -5.27
CA ASN A 47 8.85 10.03 -5.96
C ASN A 47 9.27 8.65 -5.43
N LEU A 48 8.93 8.34 -4.18
CA LEU A 48 9.22 7.03 -3.59
C LEU A 48 8.22 5.96 -4.06
N TYR A 49 6.92 6.30 -4.13
CA TYR A 49 5.85 5.33 -4.38
C TYR A 49 5.27 5.36 -5.79
N LEU A 50 5.34 6.47 -6.51
CA LEU A 50 4.82 6.57 -7.87
C LEU A 50 5.89 6.15 -8.89
N GLN A 51 5.45 5.47 -9.94
CA GLN A 51 6.28 5.05 -11.09
C GLN A 51 7.49 4.20 -10.71
N GLN A 52 7.38 3.48 -9.59
CA GLN A 52 8.44 2.61 -9.12
C GLN A 52 8.67 1.47 -10.12
N LYS A 53 9.94 1.15 -10.37
CA LYS A 53 10.36 0.00 -11.17
C LYS A 53 11.05 -1.00 -10.27
N SER A 54 10.62 -2.24 -10.31
CA SER A 54 11.11 -3.31 -9.43
C SER A 54 11.61 -4.49 -10.26
N THR A 55 12.62 -5.19 -9.74
CA THR A 55 13.05 -6.50 -10.22
C THR A 55 13.16 -7.44 -9.02
N VAL A 56 12.94 -8.73 -9.22
CA VAL A 56 13.08 -9.75 -8.19
C VAL A 56 14.39 -10.49 -8.42
N ARG A 57 15.22 -10.58 -7.38
CA ARG A 57 16.45 -11.38 -7.41
C ARG A 57 16.12 -12.82 -7.02
N LEU A 58 16.34 -13.74 -7.95
CA LEU A 58 16.22 -15.19 -7.76
C LEU A 58 17.63 -15.79 -7.89
N GLU A 59 18.20 -16.18 -6.75
CA GLU A 59 19.59 -16.63 -6.65
C GLU A 59 20.58 -15.60 -7.24
N ASN A 60 21.20 -15.94 -8.38
CA ASN A 60 22.17 -15.12 -9.10
C ASN A 60 21.58 -14.45 -10.35
N LYS A 61 20.25 -14.49 -10.53
CA LYS A 61 19.56 -13.88 -11.67
C LYS A 61 18.58 -12.80 -11.19
N LEU A 62 18.38 -11.80 -12.05
CA LEU A 62 17.34 -10.79 -11.89
C LEU A 62 16.18 -11.13 -12.81
N SER A 63 14.96 -10.89 -12.33
CA SER A 63 13.77 -10.91 -13.18
C SER A 63 13.78 -9.74 -14.15
N GLU A 64 12.87 -9.78 -15.10
CA GLU A 64 12.51 -8.59 -15.87
C GLU A 64 12.08 -7.45 -14.94
N ILE A 65 12.29 -6.22 -15.42
CA ILE A 65 11.85 -5.01 -14.72
C ILE A 65 10.34 -4.91 -14.88
N VAL A 66 9.65 -4.77 -13.76
CA VAL A 66 8.20 -4.59 -13.69
C VAL A 66 7.90 -3.21 -13.13
N THR A 67 6.95 -2.50 -13.76
CA THR A 67 6.39 -1.27 -13.21
C THR A 67 5.43 -1.62 -12.08
N VAL A 68 5.58 -0.96 -10.92
CA VAL A 68 4.67 -1.12 -9.79
C VAL A 68 3.49 -0.18 -10.00
N GLU A 69 2.30 -0.76 -10.18
CA GLU A 69 1.05 -0.02 -10.45
C GLU A 69 0.06 -0.09 -9.29
N GLU A 70 0.41 -0.76 -8.20
CA GLU A 70 -0.38 -0.83 -6.98
C GLU A 70 0.52 -1.14 -5.77
N GLY A 71 0.02 -0.79 -4.60
CA GLY A 71 0.66 -1.04 -3.34
C GLY A 71 1.65 0.03 -2.90
N VAL A 72 2.21 -0.20 -1.72
CA VAL A 72 3.26 0.59 -1.11
C VAL A 72 4.41 -0.35 -0.73
N ARG A 73 5.61 -0.11 -1.24
CA ARG A 73 6.82 -0.91 -1.00
C ARG A 73 7.94 -0.09 -0.39
#